data_AF-A0A7Y0L8I1-F1
#
_entry.id   AF-A0A7Y0L8I1-F1
#
_cell.length_a   1.000
_cell.length_b   1.000
_cell.length_c   1.000
_cell.angle_alpha   90.00
_cell.angle_beta   90.00
_cell.angle_gamma   90.00
#
_symmetry.space_group_name_H-M   'P 1'
#
loop_
_entity.id
_entity.type
_entity.pdbx_description
1 polymer ?
#
loop_
_entity_poly.entity_id
_entity_poly.type
_entity_poly.pdbx_seq_one_letter_code
_entity_poly.pdbx_strand_id
1 'polypeptide(L)'
;HRRRVPIDPVAFGARLRYWRIVRGWTPEDVARLARPAQRGLGAPGRPITAAWIRMMERGAEGLISSVDRERVDILALVFDIPADALATPEVPEQTGHA
;
A
#
# COMPACT_ATOMS: atom_id res chain seq x y z
N HIS A 1 -18.31 -1.61 -7.44
CA HIS A 1 -17.75 -2.95 -7.16
C HIS A 1 -16.34 -2.77 -6.58
N ARG A 2 -16.09 -3.19 -5.33
CA ARG A 2 -14.74 -3.07 -4.72
C ARG A 2 -13.83 -4.17 -5.24
N ARG A 3 -12.91 -3.84 -6.14
CA ARG A 3 -11.90 -4.79 -6.65
C ARG A 3 -10.80 -4.97 -5.60
N ARG A 4 -10.51 -6.22 -5.23
CA ARG A 4 -9.44 -6.58 -4.28
C ARG A 4 -8.19 -6.98 -5.06
N VAL A 5 -7.03 -6.55 -4.58
CA VAL A 5 -5.71 -6.93 -5.10
C VAL A 5 -5.07 -7.88 -4.09
N PRO A 6 -4.66 -9.09 -4.50
CA PRO A 6 -3.88 -9.97 -3.64
C PRO A 6 -2.53 -9.32 -3.34
N ILE A 7 -2.07 -9.43 -2.10
CA ILE A 7 -0.78 -8.90 -1.67
C ILE A 7 -0.04 -9.93 -0.82
N ASP A 8 1.28 -9.88 -0.84
CA ASP A 8 2.09 -10.37 0.28
C ASP A 8 2.06 -9.30 1.38
N PRO A 9 1.50 -9.58 2.57
CA PRO A 9 1.34 -8.59 3.62
C PRO A 9 2.68 -8.03 4.12
N VAL A 10 3.71 -8.87 4.21
CA VAL A 10 5.03 -8.49 4.72
C VAL A 10 5.74 -7.61 3.70
N ALA A 11 5.80 -8.04 2.44
CA ALA A 11 6.44 -7.28 1.36
C ALA A 11 5.70 -5.97 1.10
N PHE A 12 4.36 -5.99 1.08
CA PHE A 12 3.55 -4.78 0.95
C PHE A 12 3.85 -3.77 2.08
N GLY A 13 3.87 -4.24 3.33
CA GLY A 13 4.19 -3.42 4.49
C GLY A 13 5.59 -2.82 4.43
N ALA A 14 6.57 -3.62 4.03
CA ALA A 14 7.96 -3.18 3.87
C ALA A 14 8.10 -2.09 2.79
N ARG A 15 7.45 -2.26 1.62
CA ARG A 15 7.48 -1.27 0.54
C ARG A 15 6.77 0.02 0.92
N LEU A 16 5.61 -0.08 1.58
CA LEU A 16 4.90 1.09 2.09
C LEU A 16 5.78 1.89 3.07
N ARG A 17 6.44 1.20 3.99
CA ARG A 17 7.38 1.82 4.93
C ARG A 17 8.58 2.45 4.22
N TYR A 18 9.16 1.75 3.24
CA TYR A 18 10.30 2.23 2.46
C TYR A 18 9.99 3.56 1.78
N TRP A 19 8.92 3.62 0.98
CA TRP A 19 8.55 4.84 0.25
C TRP A 19 8.23 6.00 1.18
N ARG A 20 7.55 5.74 2.29
CA ARG A 20 7.29 6.75 3.30
C ARG A 20 8.59 7.33 3.90
N ILE A 21 9.55 6.47 4.25
CA ILE A 21 10.83 6.91 4.82
C ILE A 21 11.67 7.69 3.80
N VAL A 22 11.75 7.21 2.55
CA VAL A 22 12.48 7.90 1.46
C VAL A 22 11.92 9.30 1.22
N ARG A 23 10.61 9.50 1.36
CA ARG A 23 9.95 10.80 1.24
C ARG A 23 10.04 11.65 2.51
N GLY A 24 10.62 11.13 3.60
CA GLY A 24 10.71 11.83 4.90
C GLY A 24 9.36 12.01 5.60
N TRP A 25 8.39 11.14 5.34
CA TRP A 25 7.02 11.28 5.81
C TRP A 25 6.71 10.43 7.04
N THR A 26 5.81 10.92 7.89
CA THR A 26 5.19 10.13 8.96
C THR A 26 3.95 9.38 8.44
N PRO A 27 3.44 8.35 9.14
CA PRO A 27 2.17 7.73 8.79
C PRO A 27 1.01 8.74 8.75
N GLU A 28 1.06 9.76 9.61
CA GLU A 28 0.14 10.90 9.63
C GLU A 28 0.21 11.72 8.34
N ASP A 29 1.41 11.99 7.83
CA ASP A 29 1.58 12.71 6.57
C ASP A 29 0.99 11.95 5.39
N VAL A 30 1.27 10.65 5.28
CA VAL A 30 0.71 9.81 4.23
C VAL A 30 -0.83 9.79 4.31
N ALA A 31 -1.39 9.65 5.52
CA ALA A 31 -2.85 9.70 5.70
C ALA A 31 -3.43 11.07 5.33
N ARG A 32 -2.74 12.17 5.65
CA ARG A 32 -3.15 13.53 5.30
C ARG A 32 -3.14 13.74 3.79
N LEU A 33 -2.10 13.26 3.09
CA LEU A 33 -1.95 13.35 1.63
C LEU A 33 -2.92 12.43 0.88
N ALA A 34 -3.29 11.29 1.45
CA ALA A 34 -4.26 10.37 0.85
C ALA A 34 -5.70 10.92 0.85
N ARG A 35 -6.07 11.77 1.82
CA ARG A 35 -7.43 12.34 1.93
C ARG A 35 -7.90 13.09 0.67
N PRO A 36 -7.16 14.06 0.10
CA PRO A 36 -7.59 14.73 -1.12
C PRO A 36 -7.66 13.76 -2.31
N ALA A 37 -6.71 12.82 -2.45
CA ALA A 37 -6.75 11.79 -3.49
C ALA A 37 -7.99 10.89 -3.39
N GLN A 38 -8.37 10.47 -2.17
CA GLN A 38 -9.59 9.70 -1.92
C GLN A 38 -10.86 10.45 -2.36
N ARG A 39 -10.93 11.75 -2.07
CA ARG A 39 -12.06 12.59 -2.47
C ARG A 39 -12.10 12.82 -3.98
N GLY A 40 -10.95 13.13 -4.59
CA GLY A 40 -10.84 13.40 -6.03
C GLY A 40 -11.20 12.19 -6.90
N LEU A 41 -10.88 10.98 -6.43
CA LEU A 41 -11.23 9.74 -7.12
C LEU A 41 -12.66 9.25 -6.84
N GLY A 42 -13.42 9.98 -5.99
CA GLY A 42 -14.78 9.58 -5.62
C GLY A 42 -14.84 8.19 -4.99
N ALA A 43 -13.82 7.79 -4.23
CA ALA A 43 -13.69 6.45 -3.65
C ALA A 43 -14.32 6.41 -2.23
N PRO A 44 -15.58 5.95 -2.06
CA PRO A 44 -16.23 5.85 -0.74
C PRO A 44 -15.71 4.66 0.09
N GLY A 45 -14.55 4.11 -0.28
CA GLY A 45 -13.89 3.02 0.41
C GLY A 45 -13.48 3.39 1.84
N ARG A 46 -12.99 2.40 2.59
CA ARG A 46 -12.50 2.66 3.95
C ARG A 46 -11.31 3.64 3.89
N PRO A 47 -11.29 4.68 4.74
CA PRO A 47 -10.25 5.71 4.72
C PRO A 47 -8.86 5.11 4.91
N ILE A 48 -7.85 5.74 4.29
CA ILE A 48 -6.44 5.46 4.56
C ILE A 48 -6.06 6.30 5.78
N THR A 49 -5.92 5.64 6.93
CA THR A 49 -5.58 6.29 8.20
C THR A 49 -4.15 5.95 8.61
N ALA A 50 -3.54 6.78 9.47
CA ALA A 50 -2.22 6.50 10.03
C ALA A 50 -2.18 5.16 10.77
N ALA A 51 -3.27 4.80 11.47
CA ALA A 51 -3.40 3.50 12.13
C ALA A 51 -3.40 2.34 11.14
N TRP A 52 -4.13 2.48 10.02
CA TRP A 52 -4.13 1.48 8.96
C TRP A 52 -2.74 1.36 8.31
N ILE A 53 -2.05 2.48 8.05
CA ILE A 53 -0.67 2.47 7.53
C ILE A 53 0.26 1.72 8.48
N ARG A 54 0.27 2.05 9.78
CA ARG A 54 1.09 1.34 10.78
C ARG A 54 0.79 -0.15 10.85
N MET A 55 -0.48 -0.52 10.77
CA MET A 55 -0.89 -1.92 10.76
C MET A 55 -0.33 -2.64 9.52
N MET A 56 -0.45 -2.04 8.34
CA MET A 56 0.13 -2.61 7.11
C MET A 56 1.66 -2.67 7.18
N GLU A 57 2.35 -1.65 7.69
CA GLU A 57 3.82 -1.61 7.82
C GLU A 57 4.39 -2.67 8.77
N ARG A 58 3.58 -3.17 9.72
CA ARG A 58 3.93 -4.33 10.56
C ARG A 58 3.62 -5.67 9.89
N GLY A 59 3.34 -5.66 8.58
CA GLY A 59 2.94 -6.84 7.82
C GLY A 59 1.52 -7.30 8.13
N ALA A 60 0.67 -6.45 8.72
CA ALA A 60 -0.70 -6.79 9.14
C ALA A 60 -0.81 -8.14 9.89
N GLU A 61 0.25 -8.55 10.57
CA GLU A 61 0.39 -9.84 11.26
C GLU A 61 0.07 -11.06 10.37
N GLY A 62 0.25 -10.95 9.05
CA GLY A 62 -0.08 -11.99 8.09
C GLY A 62 -1.59 -12.20 7.85
N LEU A 63 -2.45 -11.41 8.51
CA LEU A 63 -3.91 -11.59 8.47
C LEU A 63 -4.56 -10.97 7.23
N ILE A 64 -3.86 -10.09 6.52
CA ILE A 64 -4.40 -9.37 5.36
C ILE A 64 -3.68 -9.82 4.09
N SER A 65 -4.30 -10.74 3.35
CA SER A 65 -3.81 -11.23 2.06
C SER A 65 -4.33 -10.44 0.84
N SER A 66 -5.17 -9.43 1.07
CA SER A 66 -5.66 -8.56 0.00
C SER A 66 -6.02 -7.15 0.47
N VAL A 67 -5.80 -6.17 -0.41
CA VAL A 67 -6.15 -4.76 -0.18
C VAL A 67 -7.07 -4.27 -1.29
N ASP A 68 -7.94 -3.30 -0.99
CA ASP A 68 -8.77 -2.68 -2.02
C ASP A 68 -7.89 -2.01 -3.08
N ARG A 69 -8.15 -2.26 -4.37
CA ARG A 69 -7.38 -1.71 -5.49
C ARG A 69 -7.29 -0.19 -5.41
N GLU A 70 -8.40 0.45 -5.07
CA GLU A 70 -8.48 1.90 -4.87
C GLU A 70 -7.43 2.39 -3.86
N ARG A 71 -7.23 1.69 -2.74
CA ARG A 71 -6.24 2.08 -1.74
C ARG A 71 -4.82 1.97 -2.27
N VAL A 72 -4.54 0.95 -3.09
CA VAL A 72 -3.25 0.82 -3.77
C VAL A 72 -3.04 1.98 -4.73
N ASP A 73 -4.03 2.30 -5.56
CA ASP A 73 -3.94 3.39 -6.54
C ASP A 73 -3.78 4.76 -5.86
N ILE A 74 -4.47 5.00 -4.74
CA ILE A 74 -4.32 6.22 -3.95
C ILE A 74 -2.91 6.33 -3.36
N LEU A 75 -2.38 5.25 -2.77
CA LEU A 75 -1.01 5.26 -2.23
C LEU A 75 0.02 5.46 -3.35
N ALA A 76 -0.18 4.81 -4.49
CA ALA A 76 0.65 4.96 -5.68
C ALA A 76 0.70 6.43 -6.14
N LEU A 77 -0.47 7.09 -6.19
CA LEU A 77 -0.55 8.52 -6.50
C LEU A 77 0.14 9.38 -5.45
N VAL A 78 -0.05 9.11 -4.16
CA VAL A 78 0.57 9.85 -3.06
C VAL A 78 2.10 9.74 -3.09
N PHE A 79 2.62 8.56 -3.40
CA PHE A 79 4.06 8.32 -3.49
C PHE A 79 4.65 8.66 -4.86
N ASP A 80 3.81 8.98 -5.85
CA ASP A 80 4.21 9.20 -7.24
C ASP A 80 5.01 8.03 -7.81
N ILE A 81 4.43 6.83 -7.70
CA ILE A 81 4.99 5.55 -8.15
C ILE A 81 3.93 4.72 -8.89
N PRO A 82 4.32 3.73 -9.72
CA PRO A 82 3.36 2.78 -10.26
C PRO A 82 2.75 1.92 -9.14
N ALA A 83 1.45 1.60 -9.24
CA ALA A 83 0.72 0.79 -8.25
C ALA A 83 1.36 -0.59 -8.01
N ASP A 84 1.95 -1.16 -9.04
CA ASP A 84 2.62 -2.46 -8.98
C ASP A 84 3.90 -2.42 -8.12
N ALA A 85 4.58 -1.27 -8.04
CA ALA A 85 5.72 -1.09 -7.13
C ALA A 85 5.32 -1.18 -5.64
N LEU A 86 4.03 -1.12 -5.33
CA LEU A 86 3.50 -1.33 -3.98
C LEU A 86 2.92 -2.74 -3.81
N ALA A 87 2.13 -3.20 -4.78
CA ALA A 87 1.28 -4.38 -4.64
C ALA A 87 1.81 -5.67 -5.27
N THR A 88 2.89 -5.64 -6.07
CA THR A 88 3.42 -6.85 -6.70
C THR A 88 3.85 -7.84 -5.62
N PRO A 89 3.24 -9.04 -5.52
CA PRO A 89 3.83 -10.09 -4.71
C PRO A 89 5.23 -10.35 -5.26
N GLU A 90 6.24 -10.43 -4.39
CA GLU A 90 7.52 -11.00 -4.81
C GLU A 90 7.20 -12.43 -5.26
N VAL A 91 7.06 -12.63 -6.56
CA VAL A 91 7.20 -13.96 -7.14
C VAL A 91 8.63 -14.30 -6.76
N PRO A 92 8.89 -15.34 -5.95
CA PRO A 92 10.26 -15.79 -5.79
C PRO A 92 10.70 -16.09 -7.21
N GLU A 93 11.66 -15.32 -7.73
CA GLU A 93 12.43 -15.77 -8.87
C GLU A 93 12.82 -17.20 -8.51
N GLN A 94 12.33 -18.16 -9.29
CA GLN A 94 12.90 -19.49 -9.26
C GLN A 94 14.34 -19.25 -9.71
N THR A 95 15.23 -19.07 -8.74
CA THR A 95 16.66 -19.10 -8.95
C THR A 95 16.92 -20.51 -9.45
N GLY A 96 16.86 -20.66 -10.76
CA GLY A 96 17.39 -21.81 -11.46
C GLY A 96 18.86 -21.86 -11.10
N HIS A 97 19.19 -22.72 -10.16
CA HIS A 97 20.53 -23.26 -10.09
C HIS A 97 20.56 -24.40 -11.09
N ALA A 98 21.33 -24.14 -12.16
CA ALA A 98 21.83 -25.13 -13.10
C ALA A 98 22.65 -26.21 -12.39
#